data_AF-S0ISB2-F1
#
_entry.id   AF-S0ISB2-F1
#
_cell.length_a   1.000
_cell.length_b   1.000
_cell.length_c   1.000
_cell.angle_alpha   90.00
_cell.angle_beta   90.00
_cell.angle_gamma   90.00
#
_symmetry.space_group_name_H-M   'P 1'
#
loop_
_entity.id
_entity.type
_entity.pdbx_description
1 polymer ?
#
loop_
_entity_poly.entity_id
_entity_poly.type
_entity_poly.pdbx_seq_one_letter_code
_entity_poly.pdbx_strand_id
1 'polypeptide(L)' 'MCDVKKYEKIYEDIQKLQPEDTLQLVLEAETEEQRSFYEMVGDFLLQKKQRQVIERNLFMRY' A
#
# COMPACT_ATOMS: atom_id res chain seq x y z
N MET A 1 22.06 -10.86 11.58
CA MET A 1 20.63 -11.01 11.93
C MET A 1 19.87 -9.92 11.21
N CYS A 2 18.75 -10.26 10.57
CA CYS A 2 17.88 -9.26 9.95
C CYS A 2 17.19 -8.45 11.06
N ASP A 3 17.18 -7.11 10.93
CA ASP A 3 16.60 -6.22 11.94
C ASP A 3 15.09 -6.10 11.73
N VAL A 4 14.36 -7.13 12.16
CA VAL A 4 12.92 -7.30 11.89
C VAL A 4 12.12 -6.06 12.29
N LYS A 5 12.48 -5.42 13.41
CA LYS A 5 11.82 -4.21 13.92
C LYS A 5 11.94 -3.01 12.97
N LYS A 6 13.04 -2.92 12.21
CA LYS A 6 13.22 -1.87 11.21
C LYS A 6 12.22 -2.04 10.06
N TYR A 7 12.08 -3.27 9.57
CA TYR A 7 11.18 -3.56 8.46
C TYR A 7 9.71 -3.54 8.88
N GLU A 8 9.40 -3.88 10.13
CA GLU A 8 8.06 -3.73 10.71
C GLU A 8 7.61 -2.26 10.72
N LYS A 9 8.49 -1.33 11.12
CA LYS A 9 8.20 0.11 11.04
C LYS A 9 7.98 0.60 9.61
N ILE A 10 8.81 0.16 8.67
CA ILE A 10 8.65 0.50 7.25
C ILE A 10 7.29 0.01 6.75
N TYR A 11 6.88 -1.19 7.13
CA TYR A 11 5.56 -1.73 6.79
C TYR A 11 4.42 -0.89 7.35
N GLU A 12 4.49 -0.51 8.64
CA GLU A 12 3.48 0.36 9.26
C GLU A 12 3.36 1.72 8.58
N ASP A 13 4.48 2.29 8.13
CA ASP A 13 4.48 3.58 7.44
C ASP A 13 3.93 3.46 6.01
N ILE A 14 4.28 2.40 5.28
CA ILE A 14 3.69 2.10 3.97
C ILE A 14 2.17 1.91 4.09
N GLN A 15 1.68 1.25 5.16
CA GLN A 15 0.24 1.06 5.36
C GLN A 15 -0.55 2.37 5.52
N LYS A 16 0.10 3.47 5.91
CA LYS A 16 -0.55 4.77 6.12
C LYS A 16 -0.62 5.60 4.83
N LEU A 17 0.11 5.21 3.79
CA LEU A 17 0.12 5.93 2.51
C LEU A 17 -1.29 6.01 1.93
N GLN A 18 -1.65 7.19 1.44
CA GLN A 18 -2.84 7.41 0.64
C GLN A 18 -2.55 7.13 -0.84
N PRO A 19 -3.60 6.90 -1.65
CA PRO A 19 -3.43 6.67 -3.09
C PRO A 19 -2.61 7.77 -3.78
N GLU A 20 -2.79 9.02 -3.36
CA GLU A 20 -2.06 10.17 -3.87
C GLU A 20 -0.56 10.09 -3.54
N ASP A 21 -0.22 9.66 -2.32
CA ASP A 21 1.18 9.48 -1.90
C ASP A 21 1.85 8.37 -2.70
N THR A 22 1.14 7.24 -2.93
CA THR A 22 1.68 6.15 -3.75
C THR A 22 1.88 6.55 -5.21
N LEU A 23 0.99 7.38 -5.76
CA LEU A 23 1.14 7.91 -7.11
C LEU A 23 2.36 8.83 -7.21
N GLN A 24 2.58 9.68 -6.21
CA GLN A 24 3.77 10.53 -6.17
C GLN A 24 5.06 9.70 -6.12
N LEU A 25 5.11 8.62 -5.34
CA LEU A 25 6.26 7.72 -5.29
C LEU A 25 6.57 7.09 -6.66
N VAL A 26 5.53 6.71 -7.41
CA VAL A 26 5.67 6.17 -8.78
C VAL A 26 6.20 7.22 -9.75
N LEU A 27 5.75 8.47 -9.63
CA LEU A 27 6.17 9.58 -10.50
C LEU A 27 7.61 10.05 -10.22
N GLU A 28 8.02 10.05 -8.95
CA GLU A 28 9.36 10.45 -8.51
C GLU A 28 10.37 9.29 -8.56
N ALA A 29 9.95 8.10 -9.00
CA ALA A 29 10.84 6.94 -9.10
C ALA A 29 11.93 7.17 -10.16
N GLU A 30 13.19 6.97 -9.76
CA GLU A 30 14.34 7.18 -10.64
C GLU A 30 14.55 6.02 -11.62
N THR A 31 14.12 4.82 -11.24
CA THR A 31 14.31 3.60 -12.04
C THR A 31 12.99 2.88 -12.31
N GLU A 32 12.94 2.12 -13.40
CA GLU A 32 11.78 1.28 -13.72
C GLU A 32 11.50 0.24 -12.62
N GLU A 33 12.54 -0.28 -11.97
CA GLU A 33 12.39 -1.23 -10.88
C GLU A 33 11.75 -0.58 -9.64
N GLN A 34 12.20 0.62 -9.26
CA GLN A 34 11.58 1.39 -8.17
C GLN A 34 10.13 1.74 -8.49
N ARG A 35 9.87 2.16 -9.73
CA ARG A 35 8.52 2.48 -10.19
C ARG A 35 7.60 1.26 -10.08
N SER A 36 8.04 0.11 -10.59
CA SER A 36 7.28 -1.14 -10.52
C SER A 36 7.02 -1.59 -9.08
N PHE A 37 8.00 -1.39 -8.19
CA PHE A 37 7.82 -1.64 -6.76
C PHE A 37 6.73 -0.73 -6.15
N TYR A 38 6.76 0.57 -6.41
CA TYR A 38 5.76 1.50 -5.88
C TYR A 38 4.37 1.27 -6.46
N GLU A 39 4.26 0.91 -7.75
CA GLU A 39 3.01 0.50 -8.39
C GLU A 39 2.42 -0.73 -7.68
N MET A 40 3.23 -1.76 -7.43
CA MET A 40 2.80 -2.96 -6.70
C MET A 40 2.31 -2.65 -5.28
N VAL A 41 3.02 -1.77 -4.57
CA VAL A 41 2.62 -1.33 -3.22
C VAL A 41 1.31 -0.56 -3.25
N GLY A 42 1.13 0.34 -4.22
CA GLY A 42 -0.11 1.08 -4.43
C GLY A 42 -1.31 0.16 -4.67
N ASP A 43 -1.16 -0.78 -5.59
CA ASP A 43 -2.19 -1.79 -5.90
C ASP A 43 -2.56 -2.63 -4.68
N PHE A 44 -1.58 -3.07 -3.90
CA PHE A 44 -1.81 -3.81 -2.67
C PHE A 44 -2.66 -3.03 -1.65
N LEU A 45 -2.35 -1.74 -1.45
CA LEU A 45 -3.10 -0.88 -0.53
C LEU A 45 -4.53 -0.63 -1.03
N LEU A 46 -4.71 -0.43 -2.33
CA LEU A 46 -6.02 -0.27 -2.95
C LEU A 46 -6.89 -1.53 -2.79
N GLN A 47 -6.34 -2.70 -3.11
CA GLN A 47 -7.04 -3.98 -2.94
C GLN A 47 -7.44 -4.22 -1.47
N LYS A 48 -6.55 -3.89 -0.52
CA LYS A 48 -6.85 -3.99 0.91
C LYS A 48 -8.02 -3.09 1.30
N LYS A 49 -8.04 -1.83 0.85
CA LYS A 49 -9.16 -0.89 1.11
C LYS A 49 -10.46 -1.38 0.46
N GLN A 50 -10.41 -1.86 -0.78
CA GLN A 50 -11.58 -2.40 -1.48
C GLN A 50 -12.18 -3.60 -0.74
N ARG A 51 -11.35 -4.54 -0.27
CA ARG A 51 -11.80 -5.69 0.50
C ARG A 51 -12.53 -5.28 1.77
N GLN A 52 -12.00 -4.30 2.50
CA GLN A 52 -12.66 -3.76 3.71
C GLN A 52 -14.01 -3.10 3.39
N VAL A 53 -14.12 -2.37 2.28
CA VAL A 53 -15.38 -1.76 1.86
C VAL A 53 -16.39 -2.82 1.45
N ILE A 54 -15.97 -3.87 0.74
CA ILE A 54 -16.82 -5.00 0.34
C ILE A 54 -17.34 -5.73 1.59
N GLU A 55 -16.46 -6.05 2.54
CA GLU A 55 -16.85 -6.68 3.81
C GLU A 55 -17.85 -5.82 4.59
N ARG A 56 -17.62 -4.50 4.69
CA ARG A 56 -18.56 -3.57 5.33
C ARG A 56 -19.91 -3.48 4.59
N ASN A 57 -19.91 -3.43 3.27
CA ASN A 57 -21.13 -3.37 2.46
C ASN A 57 -21.92 -4.68 2.51
N LEU A 58 -21.24 -5.82 2.64
CA LEU A 58 -21.88 -7.13 2.86
C LEU A 58 -22.57 -7.20 4.23
N PHE A 59 -21.98 -6.58 5.27
CA PHE A 59 -22.56 -6.53 6.61
C PHE A 59 -23.77 -5.59 6.74
N MET A 60 -23.89 -4.55 5.91
CA MET A 60 -25.04 -3.61 5.93
C MET A 60 -26.28 -4.13 5.20
N ARG A 61 -26.19 -5.28 4.52
CA ARG A 61 -27.29 -5.88 3.73
C ARG A 61 -28.00 -7.05 4.43
N TYR A 62 -27.65 -7.36 5.68
CA TYR A 62 -28.29 -8.39 6.51
C TYR A 62 -29.00 -7.76 7.71
#